data_AF-A0A7R9WYI9-F1
#
_entry.id   AF-A0A7R9WYI9-F1
#
_cell.length_a   1.000
_cell.length_b   1.000
_cell.length_c   1.000
_cell.angle_alpha   90.00
_cell.angle_beta   90.00
_cell.angle_gamma   90.00
#
_symmetry.space_group_name_H-M   'P 1'
#
loop_
_entity.id
_entity.type
_entity.pdbx_description
1 polymer ?
#
loop_
_entity_poly.entity_id
_entity_poly.type
_entity_poly.pdbx_seq_one_letter_code
_entity_poly.pdbx_strand_id
1 'polypeptide(L)'
;GRRGIYLAIVLRLYAYLPFSLNLRDASLRAVLKEAVEGYSVEWLEWRSPLDDAMSTMLQELTKGGAVASIHQALMENAKKHPLLLFRKINAFIRALHDDASNKNNLSTEGVDIINQPAVALVQGRSMKVRVAHWGYYFTPSLWTSLLQIVMVVPGEVVFGCGPKMGFTAFLEVYVYLVYVQSHLRPTNDFTRLKGRLSEILNGFKLSNPEAWQTWLSSRQTQLPSMETVRNVLVRCGFVGYDEAMKNIKQGPS
;
A
#
# COMPACT_ATOMS: atom_id res chain seq x y z
N GLY A 1 -19.26 6.93 26.33
CA GLY A 1 -20.72 7.17 26.25
C GLY A 1 -21.42 5.99 25.58
N ARG A 2 -22.75 5.85 25.74
CA ARG A 2 -23.53 4.71 25.21
C ARG A 2 -23.30 4.41 23.72
N ARG A 3 -23.09 5.45 22.89
CA ARG A 3 -22.75 5.32 21.46
C ARG A 3 -21.44 4.57 21.21
N GLY A 4 -20.37 4.89 21.95
CA GLY A 4 -19.07 4.23 21.80
C GLY A 4 -19.15 2.73 22.11
N ILE A 5 -19.93 2.34 23.12
CA ILE A 5 -20.15 0.93 23.47
C ILE A 5 -20.89 0.21 22.32
N TYR A 6 -21.95 0.84 21.78
CA TYR A 6 -22.68 0.31 20.64
C TYR A 6 -21.77 0.09 19.42
N LEU A 7 -20.95 1.08 19.06
CA LEU A 7 -20.00 0.98 17.95
C LEU A 7 -19.02 -0.20 18.13
N ALA A 8 -18.47 -0.36 19.35
CA ALA A 8 -17.57 -1.46 19.65
C ALA A 8 -18.27 -2.83 19.52
N ILE A 9 -19.52 -2.94 20.01
CA ILE A 9 -20.31 -4.19 19.90
C ILE A 9 -20.55 -4.54 18.44
N VAL A 10 -21.02 -3.59 17.63
CA VAL A 10 -21.28 -3.84 16.20
C VAL A 10 -20.01 -4.24 15.46
N LEU A 11 -18.88 -3.60 15.75
CA LEU A 11 -17.60 -3.93 15.15
C LEU A 11 -17.09 -5.32 15.57
N ARG A 12 -17.29 -5.72 16.84
CA ARG A 12 -16.96 -7.07 17.32
C ARG A 12 -17.84 -8.14 16.69
N LEU A 13 -19.14 -7.87 16.56
CA LEU A 13 -20.07 -8.76 15.87
C LEU A 13 -19.64 -8.96 14.42
N TYR A 14 -19.20 -7.89 13.75
CA TYR A 14 -18.66 -7.99 12.39
C TYR A 14 -17.37 -8.81 12.31
N ALA A 15 -16.43 -8.64 13.25
CA ALA A 15 -15.23 -9.46 13.29
C ALA A 15 -15.55 -10.96 13.49
N TYR A 16 -16.48 -11.29 14.39
CA TYR A 16 -16.79 -12.66 14.77
C TYR A 16 -17.73 -13.37 13.78
N LEU A 17 -18.71 -12.65 13.23
CA LEU A 17 -19.75 -13.17 12.32
C LEU A 17 -19.81 -12.36 11.01
N PRO A 18 -18.71 -12.30 10.22
CA PRO A 18 -18.64 -11.45 9.05
C PRO A 18 -19.70 -11.74 7.99
N PHE A 19 -20.17 -12.99 7.92
CA PHE A 19 -21.20 -13.43 6.96
C PHE A 19 -22.64 -13.19 7.43
N SER A 20 -22.86 -12.88 8.71
CA SER A 20 -24.19 -12.64 9.26
C SER A 20 -24.65 -11.20 9.10
N LEU A 21 -23.74 -10.29 8.73
CA LEU A 21 -24.03 -8.87 8.58
C LEU A 21 -24.24 -8.51 7.10
N ASN A 22 -25.34 -7.82 6.82
CA ASN A 22 -25.66 -7.36 5.47
C ASN A 22 -24.90 -6.07 5.12
N LEU A 23 -23.65 -6.21 4.67
CA LEU A 23 -22.84 -5.05 4.26
C LEU A 23 -23.34 -4.35 2.98
N ARG A 24 -24.44 -4.80 2.35
CA ARG A 24 -25.13 -4.03 1.31
C ARG A 24 -25.88 -2.84 1.89
N ASP A 25 -26.25 -2.89 3.17
CA ASP A 25 -26.83 -1.76 3.89
C ASP A 25 -25.80 -0.65 4.12
N ALA A 26 -26.06 0.52 3.53
CA ALA A 26 -25.20 1.69 3.65
C ALA A 26 -25.15 2.23 5.09
N SER A 27 -26.23 2.11 5.86
CA SER A 27 -26.27 2.56 7.25
C SER A 27 -25.37 1.70 8.13
N LEU A 28 -25.40 0.39 7.95
CA LEU A 28 -24.47 -0.51 8.65
C LEU A 28 -23.02 -0.24 8.25
N ARG A 29 -22.73 -0.03 6.96
CA ARG A 29 -21.36 0.33 6.53
C ARG A 29 -20.89 1.63 7.17
N ALA A 30 -21.75 2.64 7.26
CA ALA A 30 -21.43 3.90 7.92
C ALA A 30 -21.13 3.72 9.42
N VAL A 31 -21.95 2.92 10.13
CA VAL A 31 -21.72 2.59 11.55
C VAL A 31 -20.41 1.84 11.76
N LEU A 32 -20.10 0.87 10.90
CA LEU A 32 -18.84 0.11 10.98
C LEU A 32 -17.63 1.00 10.68
N LYS A 33 -17.73 1.88 9.69
CA LYS A 33 -16.69 2.87 9.39
C LYS A 33 -16.43 3.78 10.59
N GLU A 34 -17.48 4.35 11.17
CA GLU A 34 -17.39 5.20 12.37
C GLU A 34 -16.76 4.43 13.54
N ALA A 35 -17.16 3.16 13.74
CA ALA A 35 -16.58 2.31 14.76
C ALA A 35 -15.09 2.09 14.54
N VAL A 36 -14.66 1.76 13.32
CA VAL A 36 -13.23 1.58 13.00
C VAL A 36 -12.45 2.88 13.19
N GLU A 37 -13.01 4.04 12.86
CA GLU A 37 -12.32 5.31 13.08
C GLU A 37 -12.04 5.60 14.57
N GLY A 38 -12.92 5.14 15.47
CA GLY A 38 -12.78 5.27 16.92
C GLY A 38 -11.94 4.17 17.59
N TYR A 39 -11.89 2.97 16.99
CA TYR A 39 -11.22 1.78 17.55
C TYR A 39 -10.13 1.23 16.63
N SER A 40 -9.53 2.07 15.78
CA SER A 40 -8.63 1.63 14.71
C SER A 40 -7.43 0.82 15.22
N VAL A 41 -6.88 1.18 16.38
CA VAL A 41 -5.72 0.50 16.97
C VAL A 41 -6.11 -0.91 17.43
N GLU A 42 -7.17 -1.02 18.22
CA GLU A 42 -7.66 -2.30 18.75
C GLU A 42 -8.22 -3.19 17.62
N TRP A 43 -8.89 -2.58 16.64
CA TRP A 43 -9.46 -3.27 15.48
C TRP A 43 -8.42 -4.07 14.70
N LEU A 44 -7.20 -3.55 14.55
CA LEU A 44 -6.11 -4.24 13.85
C LEU A 44 -5.69 -5.53 14.58
N GLU A 45 -5.88 -5.60 15.90
CA GLU A 45 -5.48 -6.72 16.75
C GLU A 45 -6.57 -7.78 16.96
N TRP A 46 -7.84 -7.42 16.76
CA TRP A 46 -8.95 -8.36 16.94
C TRP A 46 -8.84 -9.56 16.00
N ARG A 47 -9.47 -10.69 16.34
CA ARG A 47 -9.47 -11.90 15.50
C ARG A 47 -10.78 -12.03 14.73
N SER A 48 -10.69 -12.56 13.52
CA SER A 48 -11.82 -12.96 12.68
C SER A 48 -11.58 -14.37 12.12
N PRO A 49 -12.61 -15.20 11.95
CA PRO A 49 -12.47 -16.51 11.30
C PRO A 49 -11.94 -16.43 9.85
N LEU A 50 -11.98 -15.26 9.21
CA LEU A 50 -11.43 -15.04 7.87
C LEU A 50 -9.94 -14.69 7.85
N ASP A 51 -9.34 -14.40 9.01
CA ASP A 51 -7.98 -13.90 9.08
C ASP A 51 -6.97 -14.88 8.50
N ASP A 52 -7.07 -16.17 8.86
CA ASP A 52 -6.12 -17.20 8.45
C ASP A 52 -6.27 -17.54 6.96
N ALA A 53 -7.51 -17.58 6.47
CA ALA A 53 -7.79 -17.81 5.05
C ALA A 53 -7.22 -16.67 4.18
N MET A 54 -7.44 -15.40 4.57
CA MET A 54 -6.88 -14.25 3.85
C MET A 54 -5.36 -14.23 3.91
N SER A 55 -4.76 -14.54 5.07
CA SER A 55 -3.32 -14.63 5.21
C SER A 55 -2.72 -15.73 4.34
N THR A 56 -3.38 -16.90 4.25
CA THR A 56 -2.95 -18.01 3.38
C THR A 56 -3.02 -17.59 1.91
N MET A 57 -4.15 -17.01 1.47
CA MET A 57 -4.28 -16.51 0.10
C MET A 57 -3.21 -15.47 -0.25
N LEU A 58 -2.90 -14.55 0.66
CA LEU A 58 -1.84 -13.56 0.44
C LEU A 58 -0.46 -14.20 0.31
N GLN A 59 -0.13 -15.20 1.14
CA GLN A 59 1.15 -15.91 1.06
C GLN A 59 1.29 -16.70 -0.25
N GLU A 60 0.22 -17.31 -0.74
CA GLU A 60 0.25 -18.03 -2.01
C GLU A 60 0.35 -17.07 -3.21
N LEU A 61 -0.29 -15.90 -3.12
CA LEU A 61 -0.14 -14.83 -4.11
C LEU A 61 1.32 -14.36 -4.22
N THR A 62 2.04 -14.22 -3.10
CA THR A 62 3.43 -13.75 -3.10
C THR A 62 4.43 -14.80 -3.57
N LYS A 63 4.11 -16.09 -3.44
CA LYS A 63 4.92 -17.19 -3.98
C LYS A 63 4.80 -17.37 -5.50
N GLY A 64 3.86 -16.68 -6.15
CA GLY A 64 3.64 -16.77 -7.60
C GLY A 64 2.86 -18.02 -8.06
N GLY A 65 2.31 -18.82 -7.14
CA GLY A 65 1.46 -19.98 -7.45
C GLY A 65 0.00 -19.58 -7.69
N ALA A 66 -0.66 -20.19 -8.68
CA ALA A 66 -2.11 -20.05 -8.97
C ALA A 66 -2.67 -18.60 -8.94
N VAL A 67 -1.83 -17.63 -9.35
CA VAL A 67 -2.00 -16.18 -9.14
C VAL A 67 -3.40 -15.67 -9.48
N ALA A 68 -3.96 -16.08 -10.62
CA ALA A 68 -5.25 -15.55 -11.08
C ALA A 68 -6.42 -15.93 -10.16
N SER A 69 -6.50 -17.19 -9.73
CA SER A 69 -7.59 -17.67 -8.88
C SER A 69 -7.55 -17.05 -7.48
N ILE A 70 -6.35 -16.94 -6.92
CA ILE A 70 -6.10 -16.38 -5.59
C ILE A 70 -6.34 -14.88 -5.59
N HIS A 71 -5.85 -14.18 -6.62
CA HIS A 71 -6.12 -12.77 -6.84
C HIS A 71 -7.63 -12.50 -6.90
N GLN A 72 -8.38 -13.28 -7.69
CA GLN A 72 -9.84 -13.13 -7.78
C GLN A 72 -10.52 -13.40 -6.43
N ALA A 73 -10.11 -14.43 -5.70
CA ALA A 73 -10.66 -14.74 -4.38
C ALA A 73 -10.42 -13.59 -3.37
N LEU A 74 -9.22 -12.99 -3.38
CA LEU A 74 -8.91 -11.83 -2.56
C LEU A 74 -9.73 -10.60 -2.96
N MET A 75 -9.93 -10.35 -4.26
CA MET A 75 -10.79 -9.26 -4.75
C MET A 75 -12.24 -9.45 -4.31
N GLU A 76 -12.77 -10.67 -4.33
CA GLU A 76 -14.13 -10.94 -3.85
C GLU A 76 -14.26 -10.75 -2.33
N ASN A 77 -13.24 -11.14 -1.57
CA ASN A 77 -13.17 -10.83 -0.14
C ASN A 77 -13.06 -9.32 0.12
N ALA A 78 -12.33 -8.57 -0.73
CA ALA A 78 -12.23 -7.12 -0.66
C ALA A 78 -13.60 -6.43 -0.77
N LYS A 79 -14.41 -6.89 -1.72
CA LYS A 79 -15.75 -6.35 -1.97
C LYS A 79 -16.73 -6.73 -0.87
N LYS A 80 -16.68 -7.99 -0.41
CA LYS A 80 -17.62 -8.52 0.60
C LYS A 80 -17.28 -8.06 2.01
N HIS A 81 -15.99 -8.00 2.36
CA HIS A 81 -15.51 -7.74 3.71
C HIS A 81 -14.38 -6.68 3.72
N PRO A 82 -14.65 -5.47 3.24
CA PRO A 82 -13.62 -4.46 2.97
C PRO A 82 -12.77 -4.13 4.20
N LEU A 83 -13.40 -3.93 5.36
CA LEU A 83 -12.70 -3.61 6.61
C LEU A 83 -11.83 -4.76 7.13
N LEU A 84 -12.20 -6.03 6.88
CA LEU A 84 -11.40 -7.18 7.31
C LEU A 84 -10.20 -7.38 6.39
N LEU A 85 -10.39 -7.22 5.08
CA LEU A 85 -9.26 -7.21 4.15
C LEU A 85 -8.28 -6.08 4.50
N PHE A 86 -8.80 -4.89 4.78
CA PHE A 86 -7.95 -3.72 5.04
C PHE A 86 -7.12 -3.86 6.33
N ARG A 87 -7.55 -4.69 7.30
CA ARG A 87 -6.70 -5.07 8.44
C ARG A 87 -5.42 -5.81 8.02
N LYS A 88 -5.42 -6.43 6.83
CA LYS A 88 -4.25 -7.11 6.26
C LYS A 88 -3.32 -6.19 5.48
N ILE A 89 -3.57 -4.87 5.44
CA ILE A 89 -2.75 -3.94 4.67
C ILE A 89 -1.26 -3.98 5.09
N ASN A 90 -0.96 -4.19 6.38
CA ASN A 90 0.41 -4.37 6.85
C ASN A 90 1.08 -5.64 6.31
N ALA A 91 0.30 -6.68 6.00
CA ALA A 91 0.82 -7.85 5.31
C ALA A 91 1.10 -7.57 3.83
N PHE A 92 0.31 -6.70 3.19
CA PHE A 92 0.56 -6.26 1.82
C PHE A 92 1.84 -5.43 1.75
N ILE A 93 2.01 -4.48 2.69
CA ILE A 93 3.22 -3.67 2.83
C ILE A 93 4.46 -4.56 2.99
N ARG A 94 4.41 -5.55 3.88
CA ARG A 94 5.53 -6.50 4.07
C ARG A 94 5.82 -7.29 2.80
N ALA A 95 4.80 -7.85 2.15
CA ALA A 95 4.96 -8.57 0.89
C ALA A 95 5.65 -7.73 -0.20
N LEU A 96 5.27 -6.46 -0.34
CA LEU A 96 5.89 -5.53 -1.30
C LEU A 96 7.35 -5.21 -0.93
N HIS A 97 7.62 -4.97 0.36
CA HIS A 97 8.99 -4.75 0.81
C HIS A 97 9.89 -5.96 0.60
N ASP A 98 9.41 -7.16 0.90
CA ASP A 98 10.14 -8.41 0.73
C ASP A 98 10.43 -8.66 -0.76
N ASP A 99 9.43 -8.47 -1.63
CA ASP A 99 9.59 -8.62 -3.09
C ASP A 99 10.63 -7.64 -3.66
N ALA A 100 10.54 -6.36 -3.31
CA ALA A 100 11.51 -5.35 -3.75
C ALA A 100 12.90 -5.47 -3.09
N SER A 101 13.02 -6.27 -2.02
CA SER A 101 14.29 -6.58 -1.37
C SER A 101 14.90 -7.91 -1.84
N ASN A 102 14.17 -8.71 -2.62
CA ASN A 102 14.55 -10.08 -2.91
C ASN A 102 15.78 -10.15 -3.82
N LYS A 103 16.92 -10.55 -3.23
CA LYS A 103 18.22 -10.66 -3.89
C LYS A 103 18.32 -11.87 -4.81
N ASN A 104 17.43 -12.85 -4.69
CA ASN A 104 17.54 -14.12 -5.43
C ASN A 104 17.30 -13.94 -6.95
N ASN A 105 16.67 -12.85 -7.37
CA ASN A 105 16.39 -12.52 -8.77
C ASN A 105 17.58 -11.86 -9.51
N LEU A 106 18.74 -11.70 -8.85
CA LEU A 106 19.97 -11.15 -9.46
C LEU A 106 20.64 -12.08 -10.48
N SER A 107 20.15 -13.32 -10.64
CA SER A 107 20.86 -14.41 -11.31
C SER A 107 20.40 -14.74 -12.74
N THR A 108 19.34 -14.11 -13.25
CA THR A 108 18.79 -14.45 -14.57
C THR A 108 18.57 -13.21 -15.43
N GLU A 109 19.37 -13.13 -16.48
CA GLU A 109 19.13 -12.44 -17.76
C GLU A 109 19.20 -10.89 -17.81
N GLY A 110 20.24 -10.41 -18.48
CA GLY A 110 20.02 -9.58 -19.68
C GLY A 110 19.77 -8.08 -19.53
N VAL A 111 19.86 -7.49 -18.34
CA VAL A 111 19.82 -6.02 -18.22
C VAL A 111 21.25 -5.50 -18.06
N ASP A 112 21.74 -4.78 -19.07
CA ASP A 112 23.00 -4.03 -19.03
C ASP A 112 23.03 -3.14 -17.78
N ILE A 113 23.73 -3.64 -16.76
CA ILE A 113 23.90 -2.96 -15.50
C ILE A 113 24.82 -1.77 -15.77
N ILE A 114 24.24 -0.58 -15.84
CA ILE A 114 24.95 0.65 -15.51
C ILE A 114 25.31 0.54 -14.03
N ASN A 115 26.44 -0.11 -13.74
CA ASN A 115 27.23 -0.05 -12.52
C ASN A 115 28.34 -1.08 -12.69
N GLN A 116 29.55 -0.60 -12.99
CA GLN A 116 30.74 -1.42 -12.88
C GLN A 116 30.75 -2.06 -11.48
N PRO A 117 31.05 -3.36 -11.35
CA PRO A 117 31.10 -4.01 -10.05
C PRO A 117 32.07 -3.23 -9.15
N ALA A 118 31.59 -2.77 -8.00
CA ALA A 118 32.44 -2.13 -7.02
C ALA A 118 33.46 -3.16 -6.50
N VAL A 119 34.71 -2.75 -6.33
CA VAL A 119 35.71 -3.62 -5.70
C VAL A 119 35.67 -3.37 -4.21
N ALA A 120 35.31 -4.38 -3.43
CA ALA A 120 35.39 -4.34 -1.98
C ALA A 120 36.51 -5.25 -1.48
N LEU A 121 37.14 -4.87 -0.37
CA LEU A 121 38.16 -5.67 0.28
C LEU A 121 37.49 -6.46 1.40
N VAL A 122 37.33 -7.77 1.19
CA VAL A 122 36.73 -8.69 2.16
C VAL A 122 37.80 -9.66 2.61
N GLN A 123 38.15 -9.63 3.90
CA GLN A 123 39.20 -10.48 4.48
C GLN A 123 40.54 -10.42 3.70
N GLY A 124 40.98 -9.23 3.31
CA GLY A 124 42.24 -9.06 2.58
C GLY A 124 42.18 -9.42 1.08
N ARG A 125 41.04 -9.87 0.56
CA ARG A 125 40.86 -10.19 -0.87
C ARG A 125 39.96 -9.18 -1.56
N SER A 126 40.37 -8.71 -2.74
CA SER A 126 39.53 -7.87 -3.60
C SER A 126 38.42 -8.72 -4.22
N MET A 127 37.18 -8.39 -3.90
CA MET A 127 35.99 -9.01 -4.45
C MET A 127 35.18 -7.99 -5.25
N LYS A 128 34.65 -8.44 -6.39
CA LYS A 128 33.66 -7.67 -7.16
C LYS A 128 32.30 -7.81 -6.48
N VAL A 129 31.73 -6.70 -6.06
CA VAL A 129 30.44 -6.64 -5.38
C VAL A 129 29.43 -5.92 -6.28
N ARG A 130 28.22 -6.47 -6.37
CA ARG A 130 27.07 -5.79 -6.95
C ARG A 130 26.21 -5.26 -5.81
N VAL A 131 25.99 -3.95 -5.80
CA VAL A 131 25.05 -3.33 -4.86
C VAL A 131 23.68 -3.32 -5.53
N ALA A 132 22.74 -4.08 -4.98
CA ALA A 132 21.35 -4.04 -5.37
C ALA A 132 20.59 -3.11 -4.42
N HIS A 133 19.97 -2.07 -4.96
CA HIS A 133 19.12 -1.17 -4.19
C HIS A 133 17.71 -1.76 -4.06
N TRP A 134 17.00 -1.41 -2.98
CA TRP A 134 15.59 -1.75 -2.84
C TRP A 134 14.80 -1.29 -4.05
N GLY A 135 13.91 -2.15 -4.54
CA GLY A 135 13.05 -1.83 -5.67
C GLY A 135 13.78 -1.79 -7.01
N TYR A 136 15.06 -2.17 -7.09
CA TYR A 136 15.75 -2.36 -8.37
C TYR A 136 15.14 -3.53 -9.15
N TYR A 137 14.86 -4.63 -8.47
CA TYR A 137 13.99 -5.70 -8.94
C TYR A 137 12.68 -5.66 -8.16
N PHE A 138 11.59 -5.98 -8.85
CA PHE A 138 10.28 -6.21 -8.25
C PHE A 138 9.47 -7.07 -9.22
N THR A 139 8.42 -7.72 -8.74
CA THR A 139 7.53 -8.56 -9.54
C THR A 139 6.30 -7.76 -9.98
N PRO A 140 6.22 -7.25 -11.24
CA PRO A 140 5.18 -6.28 -11.60
C PRO A 140 3.75 -6.81 -11.47
N SER A 141 3.54 -8.11 -11.66
CA SER A 141 2.24 -8.77 -11.46
C SER A 141 1.78 -8.70 -10.01
N LEU A 142 2.65 -9.02 -9.03
CA LEU A 142 2.34 -8.94 -7.61
C LEU A 142 1.95 -7.51 -7.20
N TRP A 143 2.77 -6.52 -7.60
CA TRP A 143 2.51 -5.11 -7.30
C TRP A 143 1.20 -4.62 -7.90
N THR A 144 0.92 -5.01 -9.15
CA THR A 144 -0.34 -4.68 -9.81
C THR A 144 -1.52 -5.34 -9.10
N SER A 145 -1.42 -6.62 -8.75
CA SER A 145 -2.49 -7.38 -8.09
C SER A 145 -2.83 -6.83 -6.70
N LEU A 146 -1.84 -6.53 -5.87
CA LEU A 146 -2.10 -5.94 -4.54
C LEU A 146 -2.75 -4.56 -4.65
N LEU A 147 -2.33 -3.75 -5.63
CA LEU A 147 -2.97 -2.46 -5.89
C LEU A 147 -4.41 -2.63 -6.38
N GLN A 148 -4.66 -3.57 -7.29
CA GLN A 148 -6.00 -3.88 -7.79
C GLN A 148 -6.95 -4.38 -6.69
N ILE A 149 -6.46 -5.23 -5.77
CA ILE A 149 -7.22 -5.70 -4.62
C ILE A 149 -7.65 -4.51 -3.74
N VAL A 150 -6.75 -3.54 -3.49
CA VAL A 150 -7.11 -2.33 -2.73
C VAL A 150 -8.09 -1.45 -3.51
N MET A 151 -7.95 -1.33 -4.83
CA MET A 151 -8.83 -0.50 -5.67
C MET A 151 -10.28 -1.00 -5.76
N VAL A 152 -10.55 -2.28 -5.48
CA VAL A 152 -11.94 -2.79 -5.45
C VAL A 152 -12.62 -2.63 -4.08
N VAL A 153 -11.88 -2.21 -3.06
CA VAL A 153 -12.46 -1.84 -1.77
C VAL A 153 -13.25 -0.53 -1.96
N PRO A 154 -14.45 -0.38 -1.38
CA PRO A 154 -15.24 0.84 -1.52
C PRO A 154 -14.45 2.08 -1.08
N GLY A 155 -14.53 3.15 -1.87
CA GLY A 155 -13.74 4.37 -1.65
C GLY A 155 -14.00 5.01 -0.28
N GLU A 156 -15.23 4.89 0.25
CA GLU A 156 -15.56 5.38 1.59
C GLU A 156 -14.79 4.66 2.71
N VAL A 157 -14.34 3.43 2.47
CA VAL A 157 -13.48 2.67 3.37
C VAL A 157 -12.01 3.02 3.14
N VAL A 158 -11.53 2.91 1.89
CA VAL A 158 -10.12 3.14 1.53
C VAL A 158 -9.68 4.55 1.91
N PHE A 159 -10.46 5.56 1.53
CA PHE A 159 -10.11 6.97 1.72
C PHE A 159 -10.66 7.55 3.02
N GLY A 160 -11.69 6.93 3.61
CA GLY A 160 -12.27 7.37 4.89
C GLY A 160 -11.45 6.90 6.09
N CYS A 161 -11.64 5.63 6.48
CA CYS A 161 -10.97 5.05 7.65
C CYS A 161 -9.61 4.40 7.32
N GLY A 162 -9.34 4.13 6.04
CA GLY A 162 -8.12 3.49 5.58
C GLY A 162 -6.81 4.18 5.99
N PRO A 163 -6.68 5.54 6.00
CA PRO A 163 -5.47 6.20 6.49
C PRO A 163 -5.07 5.78 7.90
N LYS A 164 -6.04 5.65 8.83
CA LYS A 164 -5.79 5.17 10.20
C LYS A 164 -5.42 3.69 10.27
N MET A 165 -5.75 2.92 9.24
CA MET A 165 -5.47 1.50 9.15
C MET A 165 -4.16 1.17 8.43
N GLY A 166 -3.44 2.17 7.89
CA GLY A 166 -2.16 1.98 7.19
C GLY A 166 -2.21 2.18 5.68
N PHE A 167 -3.30 2.73 5.12
CA PHE A 167 -3.39 3.01 3.68
C PHE A 167 -2.28 3.93 3.16
N THR A 168 -1.94 4.98 3.92
CA THR A 168 -0.89 5.93 3.54
C THR A 168 0.48 5.27 3.50
N ALA A 169 0.79 4.42 4.49
CA ALA A 169 2.01 3.61 4.49
C ALA A 169 2.05 2.65 3.31
N PHE A 170 0.92 2.06 2.91
CA PHE A 170 0.82 1.26 1.69
C PHE A 170 1.12 2.09 0.44
N LEU A 171 0.54 3.28 0.29
CA LEU A 171 0.84 4.18 -0.83
C LEU A 171 2.31 4.63 -0.85
N GLU A 172 2.91 4.88 0.31
CA GLU A 172 4.32 5.26 0.42
C GLU A 172 5.26 4.23 -0.19
N VAL A 173 4.97 2.93 -0.04
CA VAL A 173 5.77 1.86 -0.67
C VAL A 173 5.69 1.95 -2.20
N TYR A 174 4.52 2.19 -2.78
CA TYR A 174 4.36 2.38 -4.23
C TYR A 174 5.04 3.64 -4.73
N VAL A 175 4.89 4.76 -4.01
CA VAL A 175 5.54 6.02 -4.36
C VAL A 175 7.06 5.87 -4.31
N TYR A 176 7.58 5.15 -3.31
CA TYR A 176 9.00 4.88 -3.22
C TYR A 176 9.50 3.99 -4.36
N LEU A 177 8.76 2.94 -4.74
CA LEU A 177 9.10 2.13 -5.92
C LEU A 177 9.11 2.97 -7.19
N VAL A 178 8.10 3.82 -7.39
CA VAL A 178 8.03 4.71 -8.56
C VAL A 178 9.20 5.68 -8.60
N TYR A 179 9.60 6.20 -7.45
CA TYR A 179 10.79 7.03 -7.35
C TYR A 179 12.05 6.26 -7.75
N VAL A 180 12.28 5.04 -7.24
CA VAL A 180 13.47 4.26 -7.60
C VAL A 180 13.47 3.91 -9.09
N GLN A 181 12.36 3.38 -9.59
CA GLN A 181 12.23 2.91 -10.97
C GLN A 181 12.26 4.03 -12.01
N SER A 182 11.89 5.27 -11.65
CA SER A 182 12.01 6.41 -12.57
C SER A 182 13.46 6.83 -12.83
N HIS A 183 14.39 6.47 -11.94
CA HIS A 183 15.83 6.67 -12.15
C HIS A 183 16.47 5.46 -12.85
N LEU A 184 15.72 4.39 -13.06
CA LEU A 184 16.10 3.23 -13.86
C LEU A 184 15.47 3.35 -15.26
N ARG A 185 15.93 2.52 -16.22
CA ARG A 185 15.29 2.46 -17.55
C ARG A 185 13.85 1.93 -17.37
N PRO A 186 12.80 2.75 -17.59
CA PRO A 186 11.43 2.35 -17.28
C PRO A 186 10.94 1.26 -18.24
N THR A 187 10.22 0.27 -17.72
CA THR A 187 9.56 -0.77 -18.53
C THR A 187 8.09 -0.43 -18.80
N ASN A 188 7.45 -1.12 -19.76
CA ASN A 188 6.02 -0.94 -20.03
C ASN A 188 5.15 -1.30 -18.80
N ASP A 189 5.52 -2.34 -18.07
CA ASP A 189 4.81 -2.75 -16.85
C ASP A 189 4.88 -1.69 -15.76
N PHE A 190 6.04 -1.01 -15.64
CA PHE A 190 6.20 0.11 -14.74
C PHE A 190 5.25 1.28 -15.09
N THR A 191 5.14 1.64 -16.37
CA THR A 191 4.22 2.69 -16.82
C THR A 191 2.76 2.36 -16.47
N ARG A 192 2.34 1.10 -16.63
CA ARG A 192 0.99 0.66 -16.24
C ARG A 192 0.76 0.76 -14.74
N LEU A 193 1.75 0.35 -13.93
CA LEU A 193 1.69 0.46 -12.49
C LEU A 193 1.59 1.92 -12.02
N LYS A 194 2.41 2.80 -12.61
CA LYS A 194 2.37 4.24 -12.37
C LYS A 194 1.02 4.85 -12.70
N GLY A 195 0.40 4.44 -13.82
CA GLY A 195 -0.95 4.87 -14.20
C GLY A 195 -2.00 4.51 -13.15
N ARG A 196 -2.02 3.26 -12.70
CA ARG A 196 -2.94 2.82 -11.63
C ARG A 196 -2.69 3.52 -10.30
N LEU A 197 -1.43 3.78 -9.96
CA LEU A 197 -1.10 4.56 -8.78
C LEU A 197 -1.63 6.00 -8.89
N SER A 198 -1.56 6.62 -10.08
CA SER A 198 -2.15 7.93 -10.32
C SER A 198 -3.67 7.95 -10.10
N GLU A 199 -4.38 6.91 -10.59
CA GLU A 199 -5.83 6.78 -10.39
C GLU A 199 -6.21 6.74 -8.90
N ILE A 200 -5.51 5.93 -8.09
CA ILE A 200 -5.82 5.82 -6.65
C ILE A 200 -5.44 7.10 -5.89
N LEU A 201 -4.33 7.77 -6.25
CA LEU A 201 -3.93 9.04 -5.66
C LEU A 201 -4.95 10.15 -5.95
N ASN A 202 -5.45 10.21 -7.19
CA ASN A 202 -6.53 11.14 -7.56
C ASN A 202 -7.82 10.84 -6.79
N GLY A 203 -8.18 9.56 -6.65
CA GLY A 203 -9.32 9.15 -5.83
C GLY A 203 -9.18 9.58 -4.36
N PHE A 204 -7.98 9.43 -3.78
CA PHE A 204 -7.70 9.85 -2.41
C PHE A 204 -7.79 11.36 -2.24
N LYS A 205 -7.14 12.13 -3.12
CA LYS A 205 -7.18 13.60 -3.14
C LYS A 205 -8.61 14.14 -3.20
N LEU A 206 -9.47 13.54 -4.04
CA LEU A 206 -10.86 13.98 -4.20
C LEU A 206 -11.75 13.55 -3.03
N SER A 207 -11.55 12.35 -2.49
CA SER A 207 -12.47 11.76 -1.50
C SER A 207 -12.16 12.17 -0.07
N ASN A 208 -10.88 12.46 0.25
CA ASN A 208 -10.47 12.91 1.58
C ASN A 208 -9.33 13.94 1.48
N PRO A 209 -9.65 15.20 1.11
CA PRO A 209 -8.65 16.25 0.93
C PRO A 209 -7.84 16.56 2.20
N GLU A 210 -8.46 16.45 3.37
CA GLU A 210 -7.80 16.70 4.66
C GLU A 210 -6.70 15.67 4.92
N ALA A 211 -7.04 14.37 4.91
CA ALA A 211 -6.05 13.31 5.10
C ALA A 211 -4.99 13.31 3.99
N TRP A 212 -5.36 13.68 2.76
CA TRP A 212 -4.41 13.89 1.67
C TRP A 212 -3.38 14.98 2.02
N GLN A 213 -3.81 16.14 2.51
CA GLN A 213 -2.89 17.23 2.88
C GLN A 213 -2.01 16.88 4.09
N THR A 214 -2.58 16.19 5.08
CA THR A 214 -1.81 15.64 6.21
C THR A 214 -0.72 14.69 5.71
N TRP A 215 -1.06 13.78 4.79
CA TRP A 215 -0.10 12.85 4.21
C TRP A 215 0.96 13.53 3.34
N LEU A 216 0.59 14.51 2.51
CA LEU A 216 1.57 15.28 1.73
C LEU A 216 2.63 15.95 2.61
N SER A 217 2.24 16.37 3.80
CA SER A 217 3.10 17.05 4.76
C SER A 217 3.85 16.08 5.69
N SER A 218 3.54 14.78 5.64
CA SER A 218 4.23 13.78 6.46
C SER A 218 5.67 13.59 5.99
N ARG A 219 6.53 13.22 6.95
CA ARG A 219 7.93 12.93 6.67
C ARG A 219 8.04 11.63 5.88
N GLN A 220 8.79 11.65 4.79
CA GLN A 220 9.07 10.43 4.04
C GLN A 220 10.13 9.59 4.78
N THR A 221 9.73 8.40 5.20
CA THR A 221 10.58 7.50 6.01
C THR A 221 11.67 6.82 5.18
N GLN A 222 11.36 6.46 3.93
CA GLN A 222 12.28 5.73 3.04
C GLN A 222 13.27 6.64 2.29
N LEU A 223 12.98 7.94 2.20
CA LEU A 223 13.80 8.96 1.52
C LEU A 223 13.95 10.20 2.40
N PRO A 224 14.77 10.14 3.46
CA PRO A 224 14.92 11.27 4.39
C PRO A 224 15.37 12.57 3.70
N SER A 225 16.13 12.47 2.60
CA SER A 225 16.62 13.61 1.81
C SER A 225 15.53 14.36 1.07
N MET A 226 14.35 13.77 0.89
CA MET A 226 13.21 14.44 0.25
C MET A 226 12.33 15.16 1.27
N GLU A 227 12.61 15.00 2.57
CA GLU A 227 11.89 15.55 3.72
C GLU A 227 10.42 15.09 3.80
N THR A 228 9.59 15.46 2.82
CA THR A 228 8.15 15.24 2.79
C THR A 228 7.71 14.34 1.63
N VAL A 229 6.57 13.67 1.79
CA VAL A 229 5.92 12.89 0.72
C VAL A 229 5.63 13.75 -0.52
N ARG A 230 5.22 15.01 -0.31
CA ARG A 230 4.96 15.98 -1.39
C ARG A 230 6.13 16.08 -2.38
N ASN A 231 7.36 16.22 -1.89
CA ASN A 231 8.54 16.38 -2.73
C ASN A 231 8.77 15.15 -3.61
N VAL A 232 8.54 13.96 -3.06
CA VAL A 232 8.65 12.70 -3.82
C VAL A 232 7.58 12.62 -4.91
N LEU A 233 6.33 12.99 -4.60
CA LEU A 233 5.24 12.98 -5.57
C LEU A 233 5.44 13.97 -6.72
N VAL A 234 6.00 15.15 -6.43
CA VAL A 234 6.39 16.14 -7.47
C VAL A 234 7.47 15.55 -8.37
N ARG A 235 8.54 14.98 -7.78
CA ARG A 235 9.61 14.32 -8.54
C ARG A 235 9.12 13.16 -9.40
N CYS A 236 8.13 12.42 -8.92
CA CYS A 236 7.52 11.31 -9.67
C CYS A 236 6.50 11.78 -10.73
N GLY A 237 6.16 13.07 -10.77
CA GLY A 237 5.19 13.64 -11.71
C GLY A 237 3.73 13.29 -11.38
N PHE A 238 3.42 13.00 -10.11
CA PHE A 238 2.04 12.80 -9.65
C PHE A 238 1.36 14.10 -9.24
N VAL A 239 2.14 15.11 -8.84
CA VAL A 239 1.66 16.44 -8.44
C VAL A 239 2.42 17.47 -9.25
N GLY A 240 1.69 18.42 -9.87
CA GLY A 240 2.31 19.52 -10.60
C GLY A 240 3.06 20.47 -9.67
N TYR A 241 4.12 21.10 -10.17
CA TYR A 241 4.92 22.05 -9.38
C TYR A 241 4.07 23.21 -8.83
N ASP A 242 3.16 23.74 -9.64
CA ASP A 242 2.26 24.83 -9.25
C ASP A 242 1.26 24.42 -8.15
N GLU A 243 0.83 23.16 -8.17
CA GLU A 243 -0.03 22.61 -7.12
C GLU A 243 0.74 22.46 -5.81
N ALA A 244 1.98 21.97 -5.87
CA ALA A 244 2.83 21.84 -4.69
C ALA A 244 3.13 23.20 -4.04
N MET A 245 3.36 24.26 -4.83
CA MET A 245 3.65 25.60 -4.33
C MET A 245 2.43 26.29 -3.70
N LYS A 246 1.21 26.03 -4.19
CA LYS A 246 -0.02 26.56 -3.58
C LYS A 246 -0.26 26.00 -2.18
N ASN A 247 0.06 24.73 -1.95
CA ASN A 247 -0.09 24.08 -0.65
C ASN A 247 0.92 24.57 0.41
N ILE A 248 2.06 25.14 0.01
CA ILE A 248 3.05 25.71 0.93
C ILE A 248 2.59 27.06 1.50
N LYS A 249 1.86 27.85 0.69
CA LYS A 249 1.38 29.18 1.10
C LYS A 249 0.17 29.13 2.06
N GLN A 250 -0.39 27.96 2.29
CA GLN A 250 -1.52 27.72 3.22
C GLN A 250 -1.08 27.03 4.52
N GLY A 251 0.17 27.25 4.96
CA GLY A 251 0.68 26.74 6.24
C GLY A 251 -0.19 27.16 7.44
N PRO A 252 -0.15 26.38 8.54
CA PRO A 252 -1.21 26.34 9.55
C PRO A 252 -1.43 27.70 10.19
N SER A 253 -2.70 28.12 10.21
CA SER A 253 -3.20 29.18 11.08
C SER A 253 -3.27 28.68 12.52
#